data_AF-A0A8H8T0S7-F1
#
_entry.id   AF-A0A8H8T0S7-F1
#
_cell.length_a   1.000
_cell.length_b   1.000
_cell.length_c   1.000
_cell.angle_alpha   90.00
_cell.angle_beta   90.00
_cell.angle_gamma   90.00
#
_symmetry.space_group_name_H-M   'P 1'
#
loop_
_entity.id
_entity.type
_entity.pdbx_description
1 polymer ?
#
loop_
_entity_poly.entity_id
_entity_poly.type
_entity_poly.pdbx_seq_one_letter_code
_entity_poly.pdbx_strand_id
1 'polypeptide(L)'
;MVGTALLFRANYEVSASTESLRNRSKEHYQLGVRALRLELESTYLSPWVKIAGLVELMNYEYNAGYLSAYYHHLDQAAALVRAVMGNEAIDFTNLSGEQTFDIRCIAWYDILSSMALARPTLLDYKTDTQELSRLSRWDKGVDSDHGIEWIVGCPDPLIVLVARVSALRHAHISPEEKLALGTEIEQLARNTQFRPLRSTNPRFRIARLAMQEVCRHAAILYVYHAIFKSDSSHPTVRDSVKTIIKLASILKPGFNPDCFIPVPYFISPRKMSYVAKDKDYDATGAPVSTKLHKIRITLTSSNVTNLEKFSRDLVNRAKDKDLRVKGPVRLPTKVLRITTRKTPCGEGSKTWDRYELKIHKRLIDLHSSSEIVKQITSISLEPGVEVEVTIASN
;
A
#
# COMPACT_ATOMS: atom_id res chain seq x y z
N MET A 1 10.82 0.26 18.98
CA MET A 1 9.98 -0.71 18.24
C MET A 1 8.57 -0.95 18.82
N VAL A 2 8.42 -1.20 20.13
CA VAL A 2 7.11 -1.59 20.73
C VAL A 2 6.01 -0.53 20.51
N GLY A 3 6.33 0.76 20.66
CA GLY A 3 5.37 1.84 20.41
C GLY A 3 4.80 1.81 18.98
N THR A 4 5.66 1.62 17.98
CA THR A 4 5.25 1.54 16.57
C THR A 4 4.34 0.34 16.31
N ALA A 5 4.67 -0.84 16.87
CA ALA A 5 3.84 -2.03 16.72
C ALA A 5 2.44 -1.86 17.34
N LEU A 6 2.36 -1.25 18.53
CA LEU A 6 1.09 -0.94 19.19
C LEU A 6 0.25 0.04 18.36
N LEU A 7 0.89 1.06 17.78
CA LEU A 7 0.23 2.03 16.90
C LEU A 7 -0.33 1.37 15.64
N PHE A 8 0.46 0.55 14.96
CA PHE A 8 0.00 -0.20 13.78
C PHE A 8 -1.23 -1.05 14.12
N ARG A 9 -1.15 -1.86 15.19
CA ARG A 9 -2.26 -2.71 15.61
C ARG A 9 -3.52 -1.89 15.91
N ALA A 10 -3.37 -0.78 16.63
CA ALA A 10 -4.50 0.09 16.96
C ALA A 10 -5.15 0.73 15.71
N ASN A 11 -4.36 1.04 14.69
CA ASN A 11 -4.84 1.63 13.43
C ASN A 11 -5.55 0.61 12.54
N TYR A 12 -5.13 -0.67 12.55
CA TYR A 12 -5.77 -1.72 11.75
C TYR A 12 -7.07 -2.26 12.36
N GLU A 13 -7.17 -2.37 13.69
CA GLU A 13 -8.33 -3.00 14.33
C GLU A 13 -9.59 -2.09 14.37
N VAL A 14 -9.47 -0.77 14.12
CA VAL A 14 -10.55 0.25 14.04
C VAL A 14 -11.74 0.00 14.99
N SER A 15 -11.45 -0.47 16.21
CA SER A 15 -12.44 -0.82 17.24
C SER A 15 -12.36 0.18 18.40
N ALA A 16 -13.47 0.40 19.10
CA ALA A 16 -13.50 1.20 20.33
C ALA A 16 -12.51 0.70 21.40
N SER A 17 -12.11 -0.58 21.36
CA SER A 17 -11.12 -1.19 22.27
C SER A 17 -9.66 -0.78 22.01
N THR A 18 -9.37 0.01 20.97
CA THR A 18 -8.00 0.36 20.54
C THR A 18 -7.42 1.62 21.20
N GLU A 19 -8.22 2.33 22.01
CA GLU A 19 -7.79 3.56 22.70
C GLU A 19 -6.66 3.30 23.69
N SER A 20 -6.74 2.21 24.47
CA SER A 20 -5.68 1.84 25.43
C SER A 20 -4.35 1.53 24.73
N LEU A 21 -4.38 0.93 23.54
CA LEU A 21 -3.19 0.64 22.74
C LEU A 21 -2.56 1.94 22.21
N ARG A 22 -3.37 2.92 21.78
CA ARG A 22 -2.87 4.25 21.37
C ARG A 22 -2.24 4.99 22.55
N ASN A 23 -2.85 4.92 23.73
CA ASN A 23 -2.29 5.58 24.92
C ASN A 23 -0.94 4.97 25.32
N ARG A 24 -0.83 3.63 25.33
CA ARG A 24 0.44 2.94 25.59
C ARG A 24 1.48 3.21 24.51
N SER A 25 1.09 3.28 23.24
CA SER A 25 2.02 3.60 22.15
C SER A 25 2.62 4.99 22.32
N LYS A 26 1.80 5.97 22.72
CA LYS A 26 2.22 7.35 23.00
C LYS A 26 3.17 7.43 24.20
N GLU A 27 2.90 6.68 25.26
CA GLU A 27 3.79 6.58 26.43
C GLU A 27 5.18 6.05 26.04
N HIS A 28 5.22 4.95 25.28
CA HIS A 28 6.49 4.41 24.75
C HIS A 28 7.25 5.41 23.88
N TYR A 29 6.54 6.17 23.04
CA TYR A 29 7.16 7.23 22.25
C TYR A 29 7.78 8.31 23.13
N GLN A 30 7.06 8.80 24.15
CA GLN A 30 7.58 9.83 25.07
C GLN A 30 8.83 9.36 25.82
N LEU A 31 8.86 8.10 26.24
CA LEU A 31 10.05 7.50 26.86
C LEU A 31 11.21 7.40 25.85
N GLY A 32 10.93 6.98 24.61
CA GLY A 32 11.92 6.90 23.54
C GLY A 32 12.55 8.25 23.21
N VAL A 33 11.76 9.33 23.11
CA VAL A 33 12.28 10.69 22.87
C VAL A 33 13.21 11.15 24.00
N ARG A 34 12.87 10.86 25.26
CA ARG A 34 13.74 11.18 26.40
C ARG A 34 15.04 10.39 26.37
N ALA A 35 14.98 9.11 26.04
CA ALA A 35 16.16 8.25 25.91
C ALA A 35 17.07 8.72 24.77
N LEU A 36 16.50 8.94 23.58
CA LEU A 36 17.27 9.38 22.40
C LEU A 36 18.04 10.67 22.66
N ARG A 37 17.42 11.63 23.38
CA ARG A 37 18.12 12.88 23.74
C ARG A 37 19.42 12.61 24.50
N LEU A 38 19.37 11.71 25.49
CA LEU A 38 20.55 11.32 26.26
C LEU A 38 21.55 10.52 25.42
N GLU A 39 21.06 9.68 24.51
CA GLU A 39 21.90 8.88 23.62
C GLU A 39 22.65 9.74 22.60
N LEU A 40 22.00 10.76 22.03
CA LEU A 40 22.63 11.69 21.08
C LEU A 40 23.76 12.49 21.73
N GLU A 41 23.55 12.93 22.98
CA GLU A 41 24.54 13.67 23.79
C GLU A 41 25.69 12.78 24.28
N SER A 42 25.49 11.45 24.36
CA SER A 42 26.50 10.51 24.86
C SER A 42 27.71 10.38 23.92
N THR A 43 28.91 10.51 24.48
CA THR A 43 30.18 10.27 23.76
C THR A 43 30.59 8.79 23.73
N TYR A 44 29.96 7.95 24.58
CA TYR A 44 30.29 6.53 24.70
C TYR A 44 29.55 5.65 23.70
N LEU A 45 28.45 6.14 23.13
CA LEU A 45 27.66 5.39 22.15
C LEU A 45 28.21 5.57 20.74
N SER A 46 28.28 4.47 20.01
CA SER A 46 28.69 4.51 18.61
C SER A 46 27.65 5.30 17.77
N PRO A 47 28.09 5.98 16.70
CA PRO A 47 27.16 6.67 15.79
C PRO A 47 26.07 5.76 15.22
N TRP A 48 26.37 4.47 15.04
CA TRP A 48 25.42 3.46 14.56
C TRP A 48 24.25 3.23 15.51
N VAL A 49 24.50 3.18 16.83
CA VAL A 49 23.43 3.03 17.83
C VAL A 49 22.52 4.27 17.81
N LYS A 50 23.10 5.46 17.67
CA LYS A 50 22.35 6.72 17.56
C LYS A 50 21.47 6.75 16.32
N ILE A 51 22.00 6.28 15.18
CA ILE A 51 21.28 6.13 13.92
C ILE A 51 20.09 5.17 14.07
N ALA A 52 20.29 4.00 14.68
CA ALA A 52 19.21 3.03 14.90
C ALA A 52 18.09 3.62 15.77
N GLY A 53 18.44 4.32 16.86
CA GLY A 53 17.46 5.01 17.72
C GLY A 53 16.64 6.07 16.97
N LEU A 54 17.30 6.85 16.10
CA LEU A 54 16.62 7.82 15.23
C LEU A 54 15.66 7.15 14.24
N VAL A 55 16.09 6.07 13.57
CA VAL A 55 15.26 5.33 12.61
C VAL A 55 13.97 4.81 13.28
N GLU A 56 14.07 4.29 14.50
CA GLU A 56 12.91 3.80 15.24
C GLU A 56 11.90 4.91 15.57
N LEU A 57 12.38 6.05 16.05
CA LEU A 57 11.54 7.20 16.42
C LEU A 57 10.92 7.85 15.20
N MET A 58 11.70 8.06 14.13
CA MET A 58 11.21 8.59 12.87
C MET A 58 10.09 7.72 12.28
N ASN A 59 10.24 6.39 12.34
CA ASN A 59 9.20 5.48 11.87
C ASN A 59 7.91 5.65 12.69
N TYR A 60 7.99 5.77 14.01
CA TYR A 60 6.80 6.07 14.83
C TYR A 60 6.19 7.42 14.46
N GLU A 61 6.99 8.48 14.35
CA GLU A 61 6.55 9.85 14.09
C GLU A 61 5.85 9.98 12.74
N TYR A 62 6.38 9.33 11.70
CA TYR A 62 5.75 9.29 10.39
C TYR A 62 4.34 8.68 10.47
N ASN A 63 4.22 7.50 11.10
CA ASN A 63 2.94 6.79 11.22
C ASN A 63 1.95 7.48 12.19
N ALA A 64 2.45 8.22 13.17
CA ALA A 64 1.64 9.01 14.11
C ALA A 64 1.25 10.40 13.54
N GLY A 65 1.83 10.82 12.41
CA GLY A 65 1.60 12.13 11.81
C GLY A 65 2.39 13.28 12.46
N TYR A 66 3.42 12.99 13.25
CA TYR A 66 4.28 13.99 13.91
C TYR A 66 5.37 14.50 12.96
N LEU A 67 4.96 15.08 11.82
CA LEU A 67 5.87 15.44 10.72
C LEU A 67 6.97 16.45 11.13
N SER A 68 6.68 17.39 12.03
CA SER A 68 7.69 18.35 12.50
C SER A 68 8.84 17.66 13.23
N ALA A 69 8.54 16.66 14.07
CA ALA A 69 9.57 15.90 14.79
C ALA A 69 10.31 14.97 13.81
N TYR A 70 9.57 14.31 12.91
CA TYR A 70 10.13 13.46 11.86
C TYR A 70 11.21 14.17 11.03
N TYR A 71 10.91 15.38 10.52
CA TYR A 71 11.87 16.11 9.70
C TYR A 71 13.08 16.63 10.51
N HIS A 72 12.86 17.03 11.77
CA HIS A 72 13.95 17.42 12.66
C HIS A 72 14.91 16.25 12.93
N HIS A 73 14.38 15.06 13.22
CA HIS A 73 15.18 13.86 13.42
C HIS A 73 15.83 13.36 12.12
N LEU A 74 15.19 13.55 10.95
CA LEU A 74 15.79 13.24 9.65
C LEU A 74 17.06 14.08 9.40
N ASP A 75 17.03 15.37 9.72
CA ASP A 75 18.19 16.25 9.56
C ASP A 75 19.35 15.82 10.48
N GLN A 76 19.04 15.42 11.72
CA GLN A 76 20.03 14.86 12.66
C GLN A 76 20.60 13.52 12.17
N ALA A 77 19.75 12.64 11.65
CA ALA A 77 20.14 11.34 11.10
C ALA A 77 21.06 11.51 9.89
N ALA A 78 20.73 12.43 8.97
CA ALA A 78 21.57 12.74 7.82
C ALA A 78 22.95 13.28 8.24
N ALA A 79 23.02 14.14 9.26
CA ALA A 79 24.30 14.62 9.79
C ALA A 79 25.18 13.48 10.35
N LEU A 80 24.58 12.53 11.08
CA LEU A 80 25.30 11.36 11.59
C LEU A 80 25.75 10.42 10.46
N VAL A 81 24.89 10.17 9.47
CA VAL A 81 25.26 9.34 8.30
C VAL A 81 26.43 9.96 7.55
N ARG A 82 26.44 11.28 7.33
CA ARG A 82 27.59 11.97 6.73
C ARG A 82 28.88 11.79 7.53
N ALA A 83 28.80 11.87 8.86
CA ALA A 83 29.95 11.68 9.74
C ALA A 83 30.49 10.24 9.68
N VAL A 84 29.62 9.24 9.57
CA VAL A 84 29.99 7.82 9.48
C VAL A 84 30.54 7.46 8.10
N MET A 85 29.97 8.03 7.04
CA MET A 85 30.35 7.76 5.65
C MET A 85 31.47 8.66 5.13
N GLY A 86 32.03 9.55 5.95
CA GLY A 86 33.13 10.43 5.56
C GLY A 86 32.76 11.50 4.52
N ASN A 87 31.49 11.94 4.47
CA ASN A 87 30.92 12.83 3.44
C ASN A 87 30.99 12.29 2.00
N GLU A 88 31.25 11.00 1.80
CA GLU A 88 31.19 10.41 0.46
C GLU A 88 29.74 10.19 0.02
N ALA A 89 29.53 10.20 -1.29
CA ALA A 89 28.23 9.86 -1.86
C ALA A 89 27.89 8.41 -1.53
N ILE A 90 26.67 8.16 -1.06
CA ILE A 90 26.22 6.83 -0.66
C ILE A 90 26.11 5.96 -1.90
N ASP A 91 26.87 4.86 -1.89
CA ASP A 91 26.89 3.86 -2.94
C ASP A 91 26.16 2.59 -2.48
N PHE A 92 24.90 2.44 -2.90
CA PHE A 92 24.05 1.29 -2.58
C PHE A 92 24.65 -0.06 -3.04
N THR A 93 25.58 -0.07 -4.00
CA THR A 93 26.25 -1.29 -4.48
C THR A 93 27.29 -1.81 -3.49
N ASN A 94 27.92 -0.91 -2.74
CA ASN A 94 29.03 -1.20 -1.83
C ASN A 94 28.58 -1.30 -0.35
N LEU A 95 27.32 -0.98 -0.05
CA LEU A 95 26.74 -1.19 1.27
C LEU A 95 26.52 -2.69 1.54
N SER A 96 27.40 -3.30 2.35
CA SER A 96 27.27 -4.67 2.89
C SER A 96 27.45 -4.75 4.42
N GLY A 97 26.79 -5.70 5.08
CA GLY A 97 26.92 -5.98 6.53
C GLY A 97 25.76 -5.50 7.41
N GLU A 98 25.83 -5.84 8.70
CA GLU A 98 24.73 -5.69 9.68
C GLU A 98 24.24 -4.24 9.89
N GLN A 99 25.10 -3.25 9.61
CA GLN A 99 24.83 -1.83 9.86
C GLN A 99 24.24 -1.11 8.64
N THR A 100 24.02 -1.81 7.53
CA THR A 100 23.56 -1.18 6.27
C THR A 100 22.06 -0.92 6.24
N PHE A 101 21.28 -1.66 7.02
CA PHE A 101 19.84 -1.53 7.06
C PHE A 101 19.40 -0.11 7.44
N ASP A 102 19.99 0.47 8.48
CA ASP A 102 19.61 1.79 8.98
C ASP A 102 20.00 2.92 8.00
N ILE A 103 21.17 2.81 7.36
CA ILE A 103 21.57 3.74 6.29
C ILE A 103 20.59 3.68 5.14
N ARG A 104 20.21 2.48 4.69
CA ARG A 104 19.21 2.30 3.62
C ARG A 104 17.87 2.91 4.02
N CYS A 105 17.45 2.77 5.28
CA CYS A 105 16.24 3.42 5.79
C CYS A 105 16.34 4.95 5.74
N ILE A 106 17.44 5.54 6.21
CA ILE A 106 17.64 7.00 6.20
C ILE A 106 17.69 7.53 4.76
N ALA A 107 18.41 6.85 3.87
CA ALA A 107 18.47 7.21 2.46
C ALA A 107 17.07 7.21 1.83
N TRP A 108 16.28 6.19 2.13
CA TRP A 108 14.88 6.11 1.73
C TRP A 108 14.04 7.29 2.25
N TYR A 109 14.15 7.61 3.54
CA TYR A 109 13.45 8.73 4.15
C TYR A 109 13.84 10.07 3.52
N ASP A 110 15.13 10.28 3.25
CA ASP A 110 15.64 11.49 2.63
C ASP A 110 15.15 11.64 1.18
N ILE A 111 15.31 10.60 0.34
CA ILE A 111 14.91 10.63 -1.07
C ILE A 111 13.41 10.87 -1.22
N LEU A 112 12.58 10.17 -0.43
CA LEU A 112 11.13 10.34 -0.48
C LEU A 112 10.69 11.70 0.07
N SER A 113 11.34 12.19 1.13
CA SER A 113 11.07 13.52 1.66
C SER A 113 11.47 14.63 0.68
N SER A 114 12.62 14.47 0.00
CA SER A 114 13.07 15.34 -1.08
C SER A 114 12.03 15.41 -2.20
N MET A 115 11.54 14.25 -2.64
CA MET A 115 10.50 14.14 -3.65
C MET A 115 9.19 14.84 -3.21
N ALA A 116 8.70 14.54 -2.01
CA ALA A 116 7.42 15.05 -1.50
C ALA A 116 7.44 16.57 -1.25
N LEU A 117 8.54 17.07 -0.68
CA LEU A 117 8.72 18.49 -0.36
C LEU A 117 9.31 19.31 -1.52
N ALA A 118 9.62 18.67 -2.64
CA ALA A 118 10.28 19.32 -3.78
C ALA A 118 11.57 20.07 -3.38
N ARG A 119 12.37 19.46 -2.50
CA ARG A 119 13.65 20.00 -2.01
C ARG A 119 14.82 19.12 -2.45
N PRO A 120 16.07 19.61 -2.50
CA PRO A 120 17.23 18.74 -2.67
C PRO A 120 17.31 17.66 -1.59
N THR A 121 17.94 16.54 -1.91
CA THR A 121 18.27 15.52 -0.91
C THR A 121 19.27 16.08 0.11
N LEU A 122 19.19 15.59 1.33
CA LEU A 122 20.16 15.92 2.38
C LEU A 122 21.48 15.18 2.16
N LEU A 123 21.42 13.97 1.61
CA LEU A 123 22.59 13.14 1.34
C LEU A 123 22.88 13.10 -0.16
N ASP A 124 24.14 12.85 -0.49
CA ASP A 124 24.59 12.62 -1.86
C ASP A 124 24.54 11.12 -2.16
N TYR A 125 24.15 10.78 -3.39
CA TYR A 125 23.98 9.40 -3.84
C TYR A 125 24.76 9.18 -5.13
N LYS A 126 25.52 8.08 -5.18
CA LYS A 126 26.24 7.70 -6.41
C LYS A 126 25.23 7.20 -7.45
N THR A 127 25.25 7.81 -8.64
CA THR A 127 24.21 7.64 -9.67
C THR A 127 24.72 7.06 -11.00
N ASP A 128 25.89 6.41 -10.99
CA ASP A 128 26.54 5.91 -12.21
C ASP A 128 25.71 4.86 -12.97
N THR A 129 25.50 5.13 -14.25
CA THR A 129 24.58 4.42 -15.16
C THR A 129 25.02 2.99 -15.49
N GLN A 130 26.33 2.76 -15.61
CA GLN A 130 26.88 1.42 -15.84
C GLN A 130 26.69 0.47 -14.66
N GLU A 131 26.57 1.00 -13.43
CA GLU A 131 26.44 0.20 -12.21
C GLU A 131 24.98 -0.13 -11.88
N LEU A 132 24.02 0.70 -12.27
CA LEU A 132 22.58 0.41 -12.18
C LEU A 132 22.20 -0.85 -13.00
N SER A 133 22.88 -1.06 -14.13
CA SER A 133 22.76 -2.28 -14.94
C SER A 133 23.34 -3.50 -14.22
N ARG A 134 24.36 -3.32 -13.36
CA ARG A 134 24.96 -4.38 -12.53
C ARG A 134 24.12 -4.69 -11.28
N LEU A 135 23.41 -3.71 -10.72
CA LEU A 135 22.44 -3.92 -9.63
C LEU A 135 21.29 -4.86 -10.05
N SER A 136 20.85 -4.82 -11.31
CA SER A 136 19.90 -5.80 -11.86
C SER A 136 20.49 -7.22 -12.04
N ARG A 137 21.82 -7.34 -12.06
CA ARG A 137 22.58 -8.59 -12.31
C ARG A 137 23.15 -9.22 -11.03
N TRP A 138 22.64 -8.87 -9.84
CA TRP A 138 23.06 -9.52 -8.60
C TRP A 138 22.84 -11.05 -8.66
N ASP A 139 23.94 -11.71 -9.01
CA ASP A 139 24.21 -13.12 -8.90
C ASP A 139 25.40 -13.20 -7.95
N LYS A 140 25.12 -13.43 -6.66
CA LYS A 140 26.06 -14.01 -5.70
C LYS A 140 25.27 -14.49 -4.50
N GLY A 141 25.30 -15.80 -4.28
CA GLY A 141 24.99 -16.36 -2.99
C GLY A 141 25.92 -15.79 -1.93
N VAL A 142 25.44 -15.82 -0.69
CA VAL A 142 26.15 -15.65 0.60
C VAL A 142 25.77 -14.41 1.40
N ASP A 143 25.18 -13.35 0.84
CA ASP A 143 24.62 -12.27 1.70
C ASP A 143 23.12 -12.08 1.52
N SER A 144 22.39 -12.20 2.63
CA SER A 144 20.92 -12.26 2.69
C SER A 144 20.27 -10.92 3.03
N ASP A 145 21.08 -9.88 3.19
CA ASP A 145 20.59 -8.55 3.55
C ASP A 145 19.98 -7.85 2.33
N HIS A 146 18.68 -8.10 2.14
CA HIS A 146 17.84 -7.40 1.19
C HIS A 146 17.37 -6.03 1.70
N GLY A 147 17.89 -5.58 2.84
CA GLY A 147 17.63 -4.27 3.43
C GLY A 147 16.14 -3.91 3.48
N ILE A 148 15.86 -2.66 3.14
CA ILE A 148 14.51 -2.11 3.09
C ILE A 148 13.69 -2.59 1.88
N GLU A 149 14.31 -3.09 0.81
CA GLU A 149 13.58 -3.67 -0.34
C GLU A 149 12.71 -4.84 0.12
N TRP A 150 13.16 -5.65 1.08
CA TRP A 150 12.36 -6.74 1.63
C TRP A 150 11.13 -6.26 2.41
N ILE A 151 11.22 -5.07 3.01
CA ILE A 151 10.19 -4.44 3.83
C ILE A 151 9.24 -3.57 3.02
N VAL A 152 9.71 -2.90 1.96
CA VAL A 152 8.97 -1.89 1.19
C VAL A 152 8.74 -2.32 -0.25
N GLY A 153 9.28 -3.47 -0.67
CA GLY A 153 9.02 -4.07 -1.99
C GLY A 153 9.51 -3.24 -3.18
N CYS A 154 10.21 -2.14 -2.92
CA CYS A 154 10.78 -1.28 -3.94
C CYS A 154 12.28 -1.54 -4.06
N PRO A 155 12.76 -1.88 -5.26
CA PRO A 155 14.17 -2.10 -5.51
C PRO A 155 15.00 -0.83 -5.32
N ASP A 156 16.20 -0.99 -4.76
CA ASP A 156 17.15 0.11 -4.58
C ASP A 156 17.51 0.84 -5.89
N PRO A 157 17.64 0.18 -7.06
CA PRO A 157 17.89 0.90 -8.32
C PRO A 157 16.82 1.95 -8.62
N LEU A 158 15.55 1.68 -8.30
CA LEU A 158 14.48 2.66 -8.53
C LEU A 158 14.59 3.86 -7.58
N ILE A 159 14.95 3.64 -6.31
CA ILE A 159 15.07 4.76 -5.36
C ILE A 159 16.27 5.65 -5.73
N VAL A 160 17.37 5.07 -6.21
CA VAL A 160 18.52 5.82 -6.71
C VAL A 160 18.16 6.63 -7.97
N LEU A 161 17.33 6.08 -8.87
CA LEU A 161 16.81 6.86 -10.00
C LEU A 161 15.95 8.03 -9.52
N VAL A 162 15.10 7.85 -8.51
CA VAL A 162 14.32 8.95 -7.91
C VAL A 162 15.23 10.03 -7.32
N ALA A 163 16.31 9.64 -6.63
CA ALA A 163 17.33 10.57 -6.14
C ALA A 163 17.98 11.37 -7.29
N ARG A 164 18.33 10.70 -8.39
CA ARG A 164 18.88 11.34 -9.61
C ARG A 164 17.91 12.35 -10.21
N VAL A 165 16.61 12.03 -10.26
CA VAL A 165 15.57 12.97 -10.71
C VAL A 165 15.49 14.18 -9.78
N SER A 166 15.54 13.98 -8.46
CA SER A 166 15.55 15.06 -7.48
C SER A 166 16.78 15.95 -7.64
N ALA A 167 17.98 15.40 -7.84
CA ALA A 167 19.19 16.17 -8.11
C ALA A 167 19.07 16.96 -9.42
N LEU A 168 18.66 16.30 -10.51
CA LEU A 168 18.46 16.92 -11.82
C LEU A 168 17.41 18.04 -11.80
N ARG A 169 16.35 17.88 -10.99
CA ARG A 169 15.31 18.90 -10.79
C ARG A 169 15.89 20.21 -10.28
N HIS A 170 16.87 20.17 -9.39
CA HIS A 170 17.49 21.35 -8.78
C HIS A 170 18.79 21.79 -9.48
N ALA A 171 19.34 20.99 -10.39
CA ALA A 171 20.51 21.35 -11.17
C ALA A 171 20.26 22.58 -12.07
N HIS A 172 21.24 23.50 -12.08
CA HIS A 172 21.26 24.68 -12.93
C HIS A 172 21.89 24.36 -14.30
N ILE A 173 21.20 23.53 -15.08
CA ILE A 173 21.61 23.13 -16.43
C ILE A 173 20.59 23.63 -17.48
N SER A 174 20.96 23.56 -18.76
CA SER A 174 20.06 23.96 -19.85
C SER A 174 18.79 23.09 -19.88
N PRO A 175 17.63 23.65 -20.31
CA PRO A 175 16.38 22.88 -20.35
C PRO A 175 16.47 21.69 -21.31
N GLU A 176 17.17 21.83 -22.43
CA GLU A 176 17.36 20.76 -23.43
C GLU A 176 18.16 19.58 -22.85
N GLU A 177 19.26 19.87 -22.18
CA GLU A 177 20.08 18.86 -21.50
C GLU A 177 19.30 18.16 -20.38
N LYS A 178 18.49 18.92 -19.64
CA LYS A 178 17.61 18.39 -18.59
C LYS A 178 16.57 17.41 -19.16
N LEU A 179 16.01 17.71 -20.35
CA LEU A 179 15.08 16.83 -21.05
C LEU A 179 15.78 15.55 -21.57
N ALA A 180 17.00 15.69 -22.10
CA ALA A 180 17.79 14.54 -22.56
C ALA A 180 18.12 13.58 -21.41
N LEU A 181 18.62 14.12 -20.28
CA LEU A 181 18.90 13.34 -19.07
C LEU A 181 17.62 12.75 -18.46
N GLY A 182 16.50 13.47 -18.50
CA GLY A 182 15.20 12.94 -18.09
C GLY A 182 14.76 11.74 -18.92
N THR A 183 15.00 11.77 -20.23
CA THR A 183 14.67 10.67 -21.15
C THR A 183 15.54 9.44 -20.89
N GLU A 184 16.83 9.65 -20.61
CA GLU A 184 17.75 8.58 -20.20
C GLU A 184 17.27 7.90 -18.91
N ILE A 185 16.89 8.67 -17.89
CA ILE A 185 16.37 8.16 -16.62
C ILE A 185 15.06 7.39 -16.83
N GLU A 186 14.15 7.88 -17.67
CA GLU A 186 12.93 7.16 -18.02
C GLU A 186 13.23 5.80 -18.66
N GLN A 187 14.16 5.77 -19.64
CA GLN A 187 14.55 4.54 -20.31
C GLN A 187 15.19 3.54 -19.33
N LEU A 188 16.04 4.02 -18.42
CA LEU A 188 16.61 3.19 -17.36
C LEU A 188 15.51 2.59 -16.48
N ALA A 189 14.55 3.39 -16.01
CA ALA A 189 13.44 2.91 -15.19
C ALA A 189 12.62 1.83 -15.90
N ARG A 190 12.37 1.99 -17.21
CA ARG A 190 11.61 1.03 -18.04
C ARG A 190 12.37 -0.26 -18.31
N ASN A 191 13.66 -0.16 -18.62
CA ASN A 191 14.48 -1.30 -19.06
C ASN A 191 15.02 -2.12 -17.88
N THR A 192 14.99 -1.59 -16.65
CA THR A 192 15.47 -2.31 -15.49
C THR A 192 14.57 -3.51 -15.17
N GLN A 193 15.14 -4.70 -15.26
CA GLN A 193 14.48 -5.95 -14.85
C GLN A 193 14.79 -6.23 -13.38
N PHE A 194 13.77 -6.56 -12.60
CA PHE A 194 13.91 -6.96 -11.21
C PHE A 194 13.66 -8.45 -11.08
N ARG A 195 14.52 -9.18 -10.35
CA ARG A 195 14.24 -10.56 -10.00
C ARG A 195 13.13 -10.58 -8.93
N PRO A 196 12.15 -11.48 -9.02
CA PRO A 196 11.19 -11.67 -7.95
C PRO A 196 11.93 -12.13 -6.69
N LEU A 197 11.78 -11.39 -5.58
CA LEU A 197 12.28 -11.82 -4.27
C LEU A 197 11.69 -13.20 -3.92
N ARG A 198 12.55 -14.12 -3.44
CA ARG A 198 12.14 -15.47 -3.06
C ARG A 198 11.09 -15.39 -1.94
N SER A 199 10.00 -16.13 -2.12
CA SER A 199 8.96 -16.31 -1.09
C SER A 199 8.43 -17.74 -1.18
N THR A 200 8.22 -18.35 -0.02
CA THR A 200 7.59 -19.67 0.13
C THR A 200 6.10 -19.63 -0.22
N ASN A 201 5.47 -18.46 -0.13
CA ASN A 201 4.06 -18.27 -0.42
C ASN A 201 3.86 -17.60 -1.80
N PRO A 202 3.16 -18.27 -2.73
CA PRO A 202 2.90 -17.73 -4.07
C PRO A 202 2.20 -16.36 -4.07
N ARG A 203 1.31 -16.08 -3.11
CA ARG A 203 0.58 -14.80 -3.02
C ARG A 203 1.52 -13.64 -2.68
N PHE A 204 2.45 -13.86 -1.75
CA PHE A 204 3.45 -12.84 -1.40
C PHE A 204 4.43 -12.59 -2.55
N ARG A 205 4.75 -13.62 -3.35
CA ARG A 205 5.55 -13.44 -4.56
C ARG A 205 4.86 -12.54 -5.58
N ILE A 206 3.57 -12.76 -5.83
CA ILE A 206 2.76 -11.91 -6.73
C ILE A 206 2.66 -10.48 -6.18
N ALA A 207 2.44 -10.33 -4.87
CA ALA A 207 2.33 -9.01 -4.24
C ALA A 207 3.63 -8.20 -4.38
N ARG A 208 4.79 -8.83 -4.17
CA ARG A 208 6.10 -8.18 -4.34
C ARG A 208 6.36 -7.77 -5.79
N LEU A 209 5.99 -8.61 -6.75
CA LEU A 209 6.09 -8.27 -8.18
C LEU A 209 5.20 -7.08 -8.54
N ALA A 210 3.96 -7.07 -8.05
CA ALA A 210 3.06 -5.93 -8.25
C ALA A 210 3.63 -4.65 -7.63
N MET A 211 4.26 -4.73 -6.45
CA MET A 211 4.87 -3.58 -5.80
C MET A 211 6.08 -3.05 -6.59
N GLN A 212 6.97 -3.92 -7.06
CA GLN A 212 8.10 -3.52 -7.91
C GLN A 212 7.63 -2.75 -9.15
N GLU A 213 6.54 -3.21 -9.78
CA GLU A 213 5.95 -2.55 -10.94
C GLU A 213 5.27 -1.21 -10.59
N VAL A 214 4.58 -1.15 -9.46
CA VAL A 214 4.01 0.09 -8.92
C VAL A 214 5.10 1.12 -8.67
N CYS A 215 6.21 0.73 -8.04
CA CYS A 215 7.38 1.58 -7.81
C CYS A 215 8.00 2.08 -9.11
N ARG A 216 8.07 1.22 -10.15
CA ARG A 216 8.57 1.64 -11.47
C ARG A 216 7.71 2.74 -12.08
N HIS A 217 6.39 2.54 -12.11
CA HIS A 217 5.47 3.55 -12.62
C HIS A 217 5.50 4.83 -11.78
N ALA A 218 5.66 4.73 -10.46
CA ALA A 218 5.89 5.88 -9.59
C ALA A 218 7.15 6.67 -10.00
N ALA A 219 8.30 6.00 -10.17
CA ALA A 219 9.53 6.66 -10.62
C ALA A 219 9.36 7.36 -11.98
N ILE A 220 8.69 6.70 -12.94
CA ILE A 220 8.36 7.29 -14.25
C ILE A 220 7.50 8.54 -14.08
N LEU A 221 6.42 8.46 -13.30
CA LEU A 221 5.55 9.61 -13.02
C LEU A 221 6.33 10.78 -12.41
N TYR A 222 7.28 10.49 -11.52
CA TYR A 222 8.12 11.54 -10.95
C TYR A 222 9.00 12.23 -11.99
N VAL A 223 9.59 11.49 -12.95
CA VAL A 223 10.32 12.10 -14.09
C VAL A 223 9.40 13.04 -14.88
N TYR A 224 8.19 12.57 -15.22
CA TYR A 224 7.24 13.37 -16.01
C TYR A 224 6.80 14.65 -15.31
N HIS A 225 6.56 14.60 -14.00
CA HIS A 225 6.18 15.76 -13.22
C HIS A 225 7.36 16.70 -12.92
N ALA A 226 8.52 16.15 -12.52
CA ALA A 226 9.67 16.92 -12.06
C ALA A 226 10.46 17.54 -13.23
N ILE A 227 10.66 16.78 -14.30
CA ILE A 227 11.53 17.13 -15.43
C ILE A 227 10.70 17.60 -16.63
N PHE A 228 9.81 16.74 -17.15
CA PHE A 228 9.04 17.04 -18.36
C PHE A 228 7.88 18.02 -18.14
N LYS A 229 7.55 18.35 -16.88
CA LYS A 229 6.42 19.22 -16.51
C LYS A 229 5.08 18.82 -17.14
N SER A 230 4.91 17.52 -17.39
CA SER A 230 3.70 16.97 -17.99
C SER A 230 2.55 16.94 -16.99
N ASP A 231 1.33 17.07 -17.48
CA ASP A 231 0.12 17.00 -16.67
C ASP A 231 -0.58 15.63 -16.79
N SER A 232 -1.74 15.50 -16.15
CA SER A 232 -2.54 14.28 -16.17
C SER A 232 -3.10 13.89 -17.55
N SER A 233 -3.04 14.79 -18.54
CA SER A 233 -3.53 14.51 -19.90
C SER A 233 -2.50 13.72 -20.73
N HIS A 234 -1.21 13.75 -20.32
CA HIS A 234 -0.16 13.04 -21.03
C HIS A 234 -0.42 11.52 -21.01
N PRO A 235 -0.35 10.82 -22.17
CA PRO A 235 -0.70 9.40 -22.26
C PRO A 235 0.10 8.54 -21.29
N THR A 236 1.42 8.72 -21.23
CA THR A 236 2.29 7.99 -20.29
C THR A 236 1.90 8.19 -18.82
N VAL A 237 1.51 9.40 -18.43
CA VAL A 237 1.11 9.73 -17.05
C VAL A 237 -0.20 9.03 -16.72
N ARG A 238 -1.20 9.18 -17.59
CA ARG A 238 -2.51 8.54 -17.46
C ARG A 238 -2.39 7.02 -17.40
N ASP A 239 -1.60 6.42 -18.29
CA ASP A 239 -1.49 4.98 -18.41
C ASP A 239 -0.70 4.40 -17.21
N SER A 240 0.31 5.12 -16.72
CA SER A 240 1.03 4.75 -15.49
C SER A 240 0.13 4.79 -14.25
N VAL A 241 -0.70 5.83 -14.09
CA VAL A 241 -1.67 5.91 -13.00
C VAL A 241 -2.69 4.77 -13.08
N LYS A 242 -3.22 4.47 -14.27
CA LYS A 242 -4.13 3.33 -14.47
C LYS A 242 -3.49 2.00 -14.08
N THR A 243 -2.23 1.79 -14.46
CA THR A 243 -1.50 0.57 -14.10
C THR A 243 -1.28 0.47 -12.59
N ILE A 244 -0.88 1.56 -11.93
CA ILE A 244 -0.71 1.58 -10.46
C ILE A 244 -2.03 1.20 -9.77
N ILE A 245 -3.15 1.83 -10.16
CA ILE A 245 -4.47 1.54 -9.57
C ILE A 245 -4.86 0.08 -9.79
N LYS A 246 -4.67 -0.43 -11.02
CA LYS A 246 -4.97 -1.83 -11.35
C LYS A 246 -4.15 -2.79 -10.50
N LEU A 247 -2.85 -2.56 -10.35
CA LEU A 247 -1.97 -3.40 -9.54
C LEU A 247 -2.30 -3.32 -8.06
N ALA A 248 -2.56 -2.11 -7.53
CA ALA A 248 -2.97 -1.92 -6.14
C ALA A 248 -4.29 -2.62 -5.83
N SER A 249 -5.24 -2.64 -6.77
CA SER A 249 -6.54 -3.32 -6.58
C SER A 249 -6.44 -4.85 -6.46
N ILE A 250 -5.35 -5.45 -6.94
CA ILE A 250 -5.08 -6.89 -6.81
C ILE A 250 -4.57 -7.23 -5.41
N LEU A 251 -3.97 -6.25 -4.72
CA LEU A 251 -3.44 -6.40 -3.37
C LEU A 251 -4.60 -6.31 -2.37
N LYS A 252 -4.83 -7.38 -1.60
CA LYS A 252 -5.87 -7.37 -0.56
C LYS A 252 -5.48 -6.39 0.55
N PRO A 253 -6.39 -5.47 0.98
CA PRO A 253 -6.18 -4.63 2.15
C PRO A 253 -5.88 -5.48 3.41
N GLY A 254 -4.96 -5.02 4.26
CA GLY A 254 -4.65 -5.69 5.55
C GLY A 254 -3.67 -6.86 5.49
N PHE A 255 -3.12 -7.19 4.31
CA PHE A 255 -1.79 -7.81 4.25
C PHE A 255 -0.77 -6.68 4.12
N ASN A 256 0.49 -6.86 4.49
CA ASN A 256 1.55 -5.85 4.25
C ASN A 256 1.78 -5.70 2.71
N PRO A 257 1.01 -4.84 2.03
CA PRO A 257 1.62 -3.74 1.28
C PRO A 257 1.16 -2.33 1.68
N ASP A 258 0.36 -2.15 2.74
CA ASP A 258 -0.16 -0.81 3.10
C ASP A 258 0.93 0.18 3.60
N CYS A 259 2.05 -0.31 4.17
CA CYS A 259 3.24 0.50 4.46
C CYS A 259 4.11 0.81 3.23
N PHE A 260 3.74 0.32 2.04
CA PHE A 260 4.51 0.37 0.80
C PHE A 260 3.94 1.41 -0.17
N ILE A 261 2.69 1.83 0.05
CA ILE A 261 1.97 2.80 -0.79
C ILE A 261 2.33 4.29 -0.58
N PRO A 262 3.16 4.75 0.39
CA PRO A 262 3.52 6.17 0.49
C PRO A 262 4.06 6.73 -0.84
N VAL A 263 4.94 5.98 -1.52
CA VAL A 263 5.62 6.44 -2.74
C VAL A 263 4.62 6.74 -3.88
N PRO A 264 3.69 5.82 -4.25
CA PRO A 264 2.63 6.14 -5.21
C PRO A 264 1.69 7.28 -4.80
N TYR A 265 1.32 7.37 -3.51
CA TYR A 265 0.42 8.42 -3.03
C TYR A 265 1.05 9.82 -3.08
N PHE A 266 2.36 9.94 -2.80
CA PHE A 266 3.10 11.22 -2.88
C PHE A 266 3.30 11.73 -4.31
N ILE A 267 3.40 10.82 -5.29
CA ILE A 267 3.66 11.17 -6.71
C ILE A 267 2.38 11.54 -7.47
N SER A 268 1.22 11.22 -6.88
CA SER A 268 -0.10 11.70 -7.34
C SER A 268 -0.68 12.80 -6.41
N PRO A 269 0.04 13.91 -6.11
CA PRO A 269 -0.37 14.86 -5.08
C PRO A 269 -1.53 15.78 -5.52
N ARG A 270 -2.01 15.68 -6.76
CA ARG A 270 -3.21 16.40 -7.23
C ARG A 270 -4.03 15.47 -8.12
N LYS A 271 -5.30 15.26 -7.74
CA LYS A 271 -6.38 14.53 -8.45
C LYS A 271 -6.59 13.03 -8.19
N MET A 272 -6.22 12.49 -7.02
CA MET A 272 -6.85 11.21 -6.60
C MET A 272 -8.32 11.37 -6.18
N SER A 273 -8.82 12.60 -6.04
CA SER A 273 -10.26 12.91 -5.92
C SER A 273 -11.04 12.86 -7.25
N TYR A 274 -10.35 12.69 -8.40
CA TYR A 274 -10.98 12.77 -9.73
C TYR A 274 -11.32 11.42 -10.37
N VAL A 275 -11.09 10.29 -9.70
CA VAL A 275 -11.48 8.96 -10.23
C VAL A 275 -12.65 8.34 -9.42
N ALA A 276 -13.27 9.14 -8.54
CA ALA A 276 -14.61 8.83 -8.00
C ALA A 276 -15.75 9.44 -8.84
N LYS A 277 -15.44 9.96 -10.04
CA LYS A 277 -16.43 10.40 -11.03
C LYS A 277 -16.00 9.95 -12.41
N ASP A 278 -16.08 8.66 -12.68
CA ASP A 278 -16.25 8.20 -14.06
C ASP A 278 -17.64 8.67 -14.50
N LYS A 279 -17.70 9.87 -15.09
CA LYS A 279 -18.69 10.12 -16.13
C LYS A 279 -17.93 9.98 -17.43
N ASP A 280 -18.08 8.83 -18.07
CA ASP A 280 -17.69 8.70 -19.47
C ASP A 280 -18.45 9.78 -20.28
N TYR A 281 -17.73 10.53 -21.10
CA TYR A 281 -18.31 11.47 -22.07
C TYR A 281 -17.99 10.95 -23.47
N ASP A 282 -18.99 10.88 -24.34
CA ASP A 282 -18.77 10.55 -25.76
C ASP A 282 -18.04 11.72 -26.46
N ALA A 283 -17.48 11.46 -27.65
CA ALA A 283 -16.65 12.39 -28.46
C ALA A 283 -17.32 13.73 -28.84
N THR A 284 -18.54 14.00 -28.36
CA THR A 284 -19.32 15.22 -28.56
C THR A 284 -19.62 15.97 -27.25
N GLY A 285 -19.06 15.55 -26.11
CA GLY A 285 -19.22 16.25 -24.82
C GLY A 285 -20.59 16.08 -24.14
N ALA A 286 -21.43 15.17 -24.62
CA ALA A 286 -22.67 14.79 -23.95
C ALA A 286 -22.41 13.68 -22.90
N PRO A 287 -23.08 13.70 -21.73
CA PRO A 287 -22.94 12.64 -20.73
C PRO A 287 -23.42 11.30 -21.31
N VAL A 288 -22.57 10.26 -21.22
CA VAL A 288 -22.89 8.91 -21.70
C VAL A 288 -24.15 8.39 -20.99
N SER A 289 -25.11 7.91 -21.77
CA SER A 289 -26.28 7.19 -21.29
C SER A 289 -25.82 5.99 -20.44
N THR A 290 -26.07 6.05 -19.13
CA THR A 290 -25.72 4.97 -18.19
C THR A 290 -26.40 3.68 -18.62
N LYS A 291 -25.61 2.72 -19.13
CA LYS A 291 -26.11 1.42 -19.55
C LYS A 291 -26.79 0.73 -18.35
N LEU A 292 -28.08 0.47 -18.49
CA LEU A 292 -28.86 -0.26 -17.49
C LEU A 292 -28.50 -1.73 -17.57
N HIS A 293 -28.01 -2.30 -16.47
CA HIS A 293 -27.69 -3.71 -16.38
C HIS A 293 -28.74 -4.45 -15.56
N LYS A 294 -28.95 -5.73 -15.91
CA LYS A 294 -29.68 -6.68 -15.05
C LYS A 294 -28.69 -7.19 -14.01
N ILE A 295 -28.91 -6.81 -12.75
CA ILE A 295 -28.03 -7.12 -11.64
C ILE A 295 -28.75 -8.06 -10.68
N ARG A 296 -28.06 -9.12 -10.28
CA ARG A 296 -28.56 -10.11 -9.33
C ARG A 296 -27.73 -10.05 -8.06
N ILE A 297 -28.40 -9.74 -6.96
CA ILE A 297 -27.81 -9.71 -5.63
C ILE A 297 -28.20 -10.99 -4.91
N THR A 298 -27.20 -11.71 -4.44
CA THR A 298 -27.35 -12.94 -3.68
C THR A 298 -26.90 -12.69 -2.25
N LEU A 299 -27.80 -12.94 -1.30
CA LEU A 299 -27.54 -12.85 0.13
C LEU A 299 -27.49 -14.25 0.73
N THR A 300 -26.43 -14.57 1.47
CA THR A 300 -26.25 -15.86 2.12
C THR A 300 -25.92 -15.65 3.59
N SER A 301 -26.64 -16.34 4.49
CA SER A 301 -26.36 -16.29 5.93
C SER A 301 -26.86 -17.54 6.66
N SER A 302 -26.25 -17.83 7.81
CA SER A 302 -26.76 -18.81 8.78
C SER A 302 -27.81 -18.22 9.73
N ASN A 303 -27.79 -16.90 9.97
CA ASN A 303 -28.74 -16.23 10.86
C ASN A 303 -29.92 -15.65 10.06
N VAL A 304 -31.11 -16.24 10.26
CA VAL A 304 -32.33 -15.84 9.54
C VAL A 304 -32.76 -14.42 9.89
N THR A 305 -32.65 -14.01 11.16
CA THR A 305 -33.16 -12.72 11.63
C THR A 305 -32.43 -11.56 10.97
N ASN A 306 -31.10 -11.62 10.95
CA ASN A 306 -30.24 -10.61 10.30
C ASN A 306 -30.45 -10.62 8.78
N LEU A 307 -30.52 -11.82 8.17
CA LEU A 307 -30.77 -11.95 6.74
C LEU A 307 -32.10 -11.33 6.29
N GLU A 308 -33.18 -11.55 7.05
CA GLU A 308 -34.50 -11.00 6.74
C GLU A 308 -34.59 -9.50 7.02
N LYS A 309 -33.87 -8.99 8.01
CA LYS A 309 -33.74 -7.54 8.25
C LYS A 309 -32.98 -6.89 7.10
N PHE A 310 -31.79 -7.38 6.78
CA PHE A 310 -30.97 -6.84 5.69
C PHE A 310 -31.67 -6.94 4.32
N SER A 311 -32.35 -8.05 4.03
CA SER A 311 -33.13 -8.24 2.81
C SER A 311 -34.25 -7.20 2.67
N ARG A 312 -34.97 -6.89 3.77
CA ARG A 312 -36.01 -5.85 3.77
C ARG A 312 -35.43 -4.46 3.58
N ASP A 313 -34.37 -4.14 4.31
CA ASP A 313 -33.70 -2.84 4.24
C ASP A 313 -33.15 -2.58 2.83
N LEU A 314 -32.58 -3.60 2.19
CA LEU A 314 -32.07 -3.52 0.82
C LEU A 314 -33.18 -3.21 -0.19
N VAL A 315 -34.35 -3.86 -0.05
CA VAL A 315 -35.51 -3.62 -0.92
C VAL A 315 -36.10 -2.24 -0.69
N ASN A 316 -36.22 -1.78 0.56
CA ASN A 316 -36.74 -0.45 0.89
C ASN A 316 -35.83 0.64 0.31
N ARG A 317 -34.52 0.54 0.49
CA ARG A 317 -33.56 1.50 -0.07
C ARG A 317 -33.57 1.55 -1.59
N ALA A 318 -33.78 0.41 -2.25
CA ALA A 318 -33.88 0.37 -3.69
C ALA A 318 -35.19 1.03 -4.18
N LYS A 319 -36.28 0.92 -3.41
CA LYS A 319 -37.53 1.66 -3.67
C LYS A 319 -37.39 3.16 -3.40
N ASP A 320 -36.70 3.56 -2.35
CA ASP A 320 -36.45 4.99 -2.02
C ASP A 320 -35.66 5.70 -3.13
N LYS A 321 -34.91 4.95 -3.95
CA LYS A 321 -34.17 5.44 -5.12
C LYS A 321 -34.90 5.22 -6.45
N ASP A 322 -36.20 4.91 -6.42
CA ASP A 322 -37.05 4.65 -7.59
C ASP A 322 -36.52 3.56 -8.55
N LEU A 323 -35.81 2.56 -8.02
CA LEU A 323 -35.30 1.45 -8.83
C LEU A 323 -36.35 0.36 -9.05
N ARG A 324 -36.34 -0.22 -10.25
CA ARG A 324 -37.15 -1.41 -10.56
C ARG A 324 -36.56 -2.63 -9.87
N VAL A 325 -37.20 -3.06 -8.80
CA VAL A 325 -36.79 -4.20 -7.97
C VAL A 325 -37.73 -5.37 -8.17
N LYS A 326 -37.17 -6.56 -8.45
CA LYS A 326 -37.87 -7.82 -8.32
C LYS A 326 -37.47 -8.42 -6.97
N GLY A 327 -38.47 -8.48 -6.09
CA GLY A 327 -38.31 -8.66 -4.64
C GLY A 327 -37.57 -9.93 -4.21
N PRO A 328 -37.36 -10.09 -2.90
CA PRO A 328 -36.45 -11.08 -2.36
C PRO A 328 -37.02 -12.50 -2.51
N VAL A 329 -36.49 -13.23 -3.47
CA VAL A 329 -36.81 -14.63 -3.70
C VAL A 329 -36.09 -15.46 -2.65
N ARG A 330 -36.85 -16.17 -1.83
CA ARG A 330 -36.31 -17.12 -0.85
C ARG A 330 -35.93 -18.40 -1.57
N LEU A 331 -34.63 -18.69 -1.63
CA LEU A 331 -34.16 -19.96 -2.16
C LEU A 331 -34.24 -21.05 -1.08
N PRO A 332 -34.39 -22.33 -1.49
CA PRO A 332 -34.39 -23.45 -0.54
C PRO A 332 -33.17 -23.43 0.37
N THR A 333 -33.42 -23.57 1.67
CA THR A 333 -32.36 -23.61 2.69
C THR A 333 -31.50 -24.86 2.48
N LYS A 334 -30.18 -24.67 2.32
CA LYS A 334 -29.25 -25.80 2.27
C LYS A 334 -28.91 -26.21 3.69
N VAL A 335 -29.11 -27.50 4.00
CA VAL A 335 -28.83 -28.06 5.31
C VAL A 335 -27.58 -28.92 5.22
N LEU A 336 -26.49 -28.48 5.84
CA LEU A 336 -25.27 -29.24 5.96
C LEU A 336 -25.33 -30.07 7.24
N ARG A 337 -25.24 -31.39 7.10
CA ARG A 337 -25.30 -32.33 8.23
C ARG A 337 -23.95 -33.00 8.37
N ILE A 338 -23.35 -32.87 9.54
CA ILE A 338 -22.08 -33.53 9.88
C ILE A 338 -22.35 -34.46 11.05
N THR A 339 -22.04 -35.74 10.88
CA THR A 339 -22.15 -36.72 11.95
C THR A 339 -20.75 -37.17 12.35
N THR A 340 -20.37 -36.93 13.59
CA THR A 340 -19.05 -37.31 14.12
C THR A 340 -19.22 -38.26 15.29
N ARG A 341 -18.21 -39.11 15.52
CA ARG A 341 -18.13 -39.83 16.79
C ARG A 341 -17.95 -38.83 17.92
N LYS A 342 -18.63 -39.07 19.05
CA LYS A 342 -18.45 -38.22 20.24
C LYS A 342 -17.06 -38.38 20.84
N THR A 343 -16.55 -39.62 20.83
CA THR A 343 -15.28 -39.97 21.44
C THR A 343 -14.16 -40.06 20.40
N PRO A 344 -12.94 -39.59 20.72
CA PRO A 344 -11.77 -39.79 19.86
C PRO A 344 -11.22 -41.22 19.97
N CYS A 345 -11.51 -41.91 21.08
CA CYS A 345 -11.02 -43.26 21.37
C CYS A 345 -11.74 -44.31 20.50
N GLY A 346 -10.99 -45.32 20.04
CA GLY A 346 -11.52 -46.47 19.30
C GLY A 346 -12.37 -47.41 20.16
N GLU A 347 -11.99 -47.54 21.44
CA GLU A 347 -12.67 -48.36 22.44
C GLU A 347 -13.71 -47.53 23.22
N GLY A 348 -14.96 -47.99 23.22
CA GLY A 348 -16.10 -47.32 23.86
C GLY A 348 -17.44 -47.54 23.14
N SER A 349 -18.52 -47.04 23.74
CA SER A 349 -19.88 -47.13 23.18
C SER A 349 -20.02 -46.31 21.89
N LYS A 350 -20.60 -46.92 20.84
CA LYS A 350 -20.78 -46.30 19.51
C LYS A 350 -21.82 -45.17 19.54
N THR A 351 -21.42 -44.02 20.06
CA THR A 351 -22.23 -42.80 20.15
C THR A 351 -21.81 -41.78 19.09
N TRP A 352 -22.79 -41.08 18.54
CA TRP A 352 -22.59 -40.13 17.45
C TRP A 352 -23.24 -38.78 17.80
N ASP A 353 -22.53 -37.69 17.55
CA ASP A 353 -23.09 -36.34 17.54
C ASP A 353 -23.49 -35.96 16.13
N ARG A 354 -24.64 -35.30 16.00
CA ARG A 354 -25.19 -34.83 14.73
C ARG A 354 -25.26 -33.31 14.78
N TYR A 355 -24.36 -32.67 14.05
CA TYR A 355 -24.34 -31.23 13.89
C TYR A 355 -25.05 -30.83 12.61
N GLU A 356 -25.76 -29.71 12.66
CA GLU A 356 -26.49 -29.16 11.52
C GLU A 356 -26.16 -27.67 11.36
N LEU A 357 -25.80 -27.29 10.13
CA LEU A 357 -25.69 -25.89 9.72
C LEU A 357 -26.71 -25.61 8.62
N LYS A 358 -27.65 -24.72 8.92
CA LYS A 358 -28.65 -24.24 7.95
C LYS A 358 -28.12 -22.98 7.27
N ILE A 359 -28.07 -23.01 5.95
CA ILE A 359 -27.64 -21.88 5.12
C ILE A 359 -28.85 -21.36 4.37
N HIS A 360 -29.25 -20.13 4.69
CA HIS A 360 -30.38 -19.46 4.09
C HIS A 360 -29.90 -18.52 2.99
N LYS A 361 -30.57 -18.56 1.84
CA LYS A 361 -30.20 -17.78 0.68
C LYS A 361 -31.38 -16.92 0.21
N ARG A 362 -31.14 -15.65 -0.10
CA ARG A 362 -32.11 -14.70 -0.67
C ARG A 362 -31.54 -14.13 -1.95
N LEU A 363 -32.40 -13.94 -2.95
CA LEU A 363 -32.01 -13.45 -4.25
C LEU A 363 -32.87 -12.23 -4.59
N ILE A 364 -32.23 -11.12 -4.96
CA ILE A 364 -32.89 -9.87 -5.32
C ILE A 364 -32.36 -9.46 -6.69
N ASP A 365 -33.26 -9.26 -7.65
CA ASP A 365 -32.90 -8.80 -8.99
C ASP A 365 -33.24 -7.31 -9.15
N LEU A 366 -32.29 -6.53 -9.66
CA LEU A 366 -32.38 -5.09 -9.85
C LEU A 366 -32.05 -4.72 -11.30
N HIS A 367 -32.68 -3.66 -11.81
CA HIS A 367 -32.34 -3.04 -13.08
C HIS A 367 -31.79 -1.63 -12.83
N SER A 368 -30.47 -1.47 -12.92
CA SER A 368 -29.81 -0.18 -12.65
C SER A 368 -28.39 -0.14 -13.22
N SER A 369 -27.76 1.03 -13.18
CA SER A 369 -26.31 1.16 -13.35
C SER A 369 -25.56 0.51 -12.16
N SER A 370 -24.35 0.02 -12.43
CA SER A 370 -23.52 -0.69 -11.44
C SER A 370 -23.07 0.21 -10.28
N GLU A 371 -22.91 1.52 -10.53
CA GLU A 371 -22.54 2.53 -9.52
C GLU A 371 -23.60 2.68 -8.42
N ILE A 372 -24.87 2.82 -8.83
CA ILE A 372 -25.98 2.99 -7.89
C ILE A 372 -26.13 1.74 -7.04
N VAL A 373 -25.92 0.54 -7.62
CA VAL A 373 -25.94 -0.71 -6.86
C VAL A 373 -24.82 -0.78 -5.84
N LYS A 374 -23.58 -0.39 -6.20
CA LYS A 374 -22.46 -0.34 -5.25
C LYS A 374 -22.78 0.54 -4.05
N GLN A 375 -23.35 1.72 -4.28
CA GLN A 375 -23.77 2.63 -3.21
C GLN A 375 -24.84 2.04 -2.30
N ILE A 376 -25.77 1.26 -2.85
CA ILE A 376 -26.82 0.61 -2.04
C ILE A 376 -26.23 -0.53 -1.20
N THR A 377 -25.25 -1.26 -1.72
CA THR A 377 -24.61 -2.40 -1.04
C THR A 377 -23.58 -2.00 0.02
N SER A 378 -22.85 -0.89 -0.17
CA SER A 378 -21.70 -0.53 0.68
C SER A 378 -22.09 0.00 2.07
N ILE A 379 -23.32 0.47 2.25
CA ILE A 379 -23.69 1.29 3.43
C ILE A 379 -24.11 0.43 4.64
N SER A 380 -24.24 -0.91 4.55
CA SER A 380 -24.71 -1.70 5.70
C SER A 380 -24.40 -3.20 5.65
N LEU A 381 -23.13 -3.61 5.63
CA LEU A 381 -22.80 -5.03 5.83
C LEU A 381 -23.13 -5.42 7.29
N GLU A 382 -24.29 -6.04 7.51
CA GLU A 382 -24.61 -6.65 8.81
C GLU A 382 -23.65 -7.83 9.07
N PRO A 383 -23.15 -7.99 10.32
CA PRO A 383 -22.23 -9.06 10.64
C PRO A 383 -22.89 -10.43 10.41
N GLY A 384 -22.22 -11.28 9.63
CA GLY A 384 -22.67 -12.64 9.33
C GLY A 384 -23.57 -12.78 8.09
N VAL A 385 -23.74 -11.74 7.27
CA VAL A 385 -24.42 -11.83 5.96
C VAL A 385 -23.38 -11.64 4.84
N GLU A 386 -23.22 -12.66 4.01
CA GLU A 386 -22.37 -12.62 2.82
C GLU A 386 -23.19 -12.14 1.60
N VAL A 387 -22.64 -11.17 0.86
CA VAL A 387 -23.29 -10.54 -0.29
C VAL A 387 -22.47 -10.79 -1.55
N GLU A 388 -23.09 -11.39 -2.56
CA GLU A 388 -22.51 -11.62 -3.88
C GLU A 388 -23.34 -10.86 -4.93
N VAL A 389 -22.66 -10.11 -5.80
CA VAL A 389 -23.30 -9.31 -6.86
C VAL A 389 -22.87 -9.86 -8.22
N THR A 390 -23.83 -10.33 -9.01
CA THR A 390 -23.62 -10.82 -10.37
C THR A 390 -24.24 -9.84 -11.37
N ILE A 391 -23.44 -9.33 -12.30
CA ILE A 391 -23.91 -8.49 -13.39
C ILE A 391 -24.11 -9.38 -14.60
N ALA A 392 -25.36 -9.52 -15.08
CA ALA A 392 -25.61 -10.19 -16.35
C ALA A 392 -25.33 -9.19 -17.49
N SER A 393 -24.22 -9.39 -18.20
CA SER A 393 -24.02 -8.79 -19.52
C SER A 393 -24.99 -9.47 -20.49
N ASN A 394 -25.87 -8.69 -21.11
CA ASN A 394 -26.65 -9.16 -22.26
C ASN A 394 -25.70 -9.50 -23.43
#